data_AF-A0A7X6QGG8-F1
#
_entry.id   AF-A0A7X6QGG8-F1
#
_cell.length_a   1.000
_cell.length_b   1.000
_cell.length_c   1.000
_cell.angle_alpha   90.00
_cell.angle_beta   90.00
_cell.angle_gamma   90.00
#
_symmetry.space_group_name_H-M   'P 1'
#
loop_
_entity.id
_entity.type
_entity.pdbx_description
1 polymer ?
#
loop_
_entity_poly.entity_id
_entity_poly.type
_entity_poly.pdbx_seq_one_letter_code
_entity_poly.pdbx_strand_id
1 'polypeptide(L)'
;MRRHDVRKRGVPDLRIKEDHSIMFSDTPVPDLFIHDMMPKLSGNAVKCYLFLNSVSAYGSRDATRSDIADRLGITEEAVDESLLELQRMHLIVVGDTDISITDLKMLELQKRYRPIASSLPSEITQRENLNEERERMVNLIKMTFFQGIMTFMWYDQIDRWFEAYGFEPEVIYALFQEAANNNRLDGPGYANRIAEDWAAAGVKTYDQLSVYYARFLEKNKIKAYVGKKLRRVLTEYDLKDIEMWIDEFGYDQEIIDEALAKTRGASKPSIRFVTAVLKDWHEGGLTTIELVRDYEKNREAEAGRARRKQVLARDNRGNFREGEERDADSGTGYDTRMPRIDSDELEGGPDS
;
A
#
# COMPACT_ATOMS: atom_id res chain seq x y z
N MET A 1 3.43 -89.73 -15.03
CA MET A 1 1.96 -89.89 -15.07
C MET A 1 1.31 -88.63 -14.49
N ARG A 2 0.54 -87.94 -15.35
CA ARG A 2 -0.38 -86.80 -15.15
C ARG A 2 -0.35 -86.04 -13.82
N ARG A 3 -0.01 -84.75 -13.89
CA ARG A 3 -0.72 -83.71 -13.11
C ARG A 3 -1.40 -82.76 -14.09
N HIS A 4 -2.69 -82.60 -13.85
CA HIS A 4 -3.60 -81.68 -14.53
C HIS A 4 -3.12 -80.24 -14.35
N ASP A 5 -2.97 -79.52 -15.47
CA ASP A 5 -2.84 -78.07 -15.45
C ASP A 5 -4.19 -77.43 -15.78
N VAL A 6 -4.50 -76.41 -15.01
CA VAL A 6 -5.80 -75.79 -14.84
C VAL A 6 -5.96 -74.70 -15.89
N ARG A 7 -7.03 -74.79 -16.70
CA ARG A 7 -7.46 -73.70 -17.59
C ARG A 7 -7.79 -72.46 -16.76
N LYS A 8 -6.91 -71.46 -16.74
CA LYS A 8 -7.29 -70.06 -16.49
C LYS A 8 -7.51 -69.37 -17.85
N ARG A 9 -8.76 -69.01 -18.12
CA ARG A 9 -9.15 -68.11 -19.21
C ARG A 9 -8.49 -66.76 -18.94
N GLY A 10 -7.51 -66.39 -19.76
CA GLY A 10 -6.97 -65.02 -19.77
C GLY A 10 -8.05 -64.08 -20.28
N VAL A 11 -8.41 -63.09 -19.47
CA VAL A 11 -9.13 -61.89 -19.91
C VAL A 11 -8.23 -61.21 -20.96
N PRO A 12 -8.74 -60.80 -22.14
CA PRO A 12 -7.91 -60.06 -23.07
C PRO A 12 -7.50 -58.74 -22.42
N ASP A 13 -6.19 -58.51 -22.29
CA ASP A 13 -5.65 -57.22 -21.85
C ASP A 13 -6.17 -56.13 -22.79
N LEU A 14 -7.03 -55.25 -22.26
CA LEU A 14 -7.37 -53.99 -22.91
C LEU A 14 -6.13 -53.11 -22.86
N ARG A 15 -5.33 -53.12 -23.93
CA ARG A 15 -4.31 -52.10 -24.13
C ARG A 15 -5.02 -50.80 -24.50
N ILE A 16 -4.86 -49.78 -23.65
CA ILE A 16 -5.13 -48.40 -24.02
C ILE A 16 -4.20 -48.08 -25.18
N LYS A 17 -4.75 -47.88 -26.38
CA LYS A 17 -4.01 -47.21 -27.45
C LYS A 17 -4.00 -45.74 -27.11
N GLU A 18 -2.83 -45.18 -26.83
CA GLU A 18 -2.61 -43.76 -27.07
C GLU A 18 -2.77 -43.52 -28.57
N ASP A 19 -3.87 -42.90 -28.96
CA ASP A 19 -4.05 -42.37 -30.31
C ASP A 19 -3.50 -40.94 -30.33
N HIS A 20 -2.20 -40.79 -30.06
CA HIS A 20 -1.52 -39.58 -30.46
C HIS A 20 -1.12 -39.76 -31.92
N SER A 21 -1.83 -39.08 -32.81
CA SER A 21 -1.46 -38.95 -34.23
C SER A 21 -0.02 -38.43 -34.33
N ILE A 22 0.93 -39.35 -34.58
CA ILE A 22 2.39 -39.14 -34.65
C ILE A 22 2.82 -38.19 -35.81
N MET A 23 1.88 -37.61 -36.57
CA MET A 23 2.19 -36.75 -37.72
C MET A 23 2.39 -35.27 -37.37
N PHE A 24 1.85 -34.79 -36.25
CA PHE A 24 1.90 -33.37 -35.87
C PHE A 24 2.55 -33.20 -34.49
N SER A 25 3.37 -32.16 -34.36
CA SER A 25 4.25 -31.92 -33.22
C SER A 25 3.84 -30.65 -32.47
N ASP A 26 3.74 -30.73 -31.14
CA ASP A 26 3.35 -29.59 -30.28
C ASP A 26 4.56 -28.89 -29.67
N THR A 27 4.65 -27.56 -29.74
CA THR A 27 5.75 -26.82 -29.11
C THR A 27 5.32 -26.28 -27.76
N PRO A 28 5.84 -26.78 -26.62
CA PRO A 28 5.52 -26.22 -25.32
C PRO A 28 6.13 -24.82 -25.18
N VAL A 29 5.34 -23.87 -24.70
CA VAL A 29 5.76 -22.50 -24.42
C VAL A 29 5.54 -22.22 -22.93
N PRO A 30 6.55 -21.76 -22.18
CA PRO A 30 6.37 -21.44 -20.77
C PRO A 30 5.32 -20.35 -20.55
N ASP A 31 4.43 -20.51 -19.57
CA ASP A 31 3.48 -19.47 -19.16
C ASP A 31 4.18 -18.15 -18.80
N LEU A 32 5.39 -18.23 -18.24
CA LEU A 32 6.26 -17.08 -17.98
C LEU A 32 6.52 -16.25 -19.24
N PHE A 33 6.72 -16.91 -20.39
CA PHE A 33 6.83 -16.21 -21.67
C PHE A 33 5.51 -15.55 -22.05
N ILE A 34 4.39 -16.27 -21.96
CA ILE A 34 3.08 -15.80 -22.40
C ILE A 34 2.62 -14.57 -21.60
N HIS A 35 2.78 -14.59 -20.29
CA HIS A 35 2.24 -13.53 -19.43
C HIS A 35 3.22 -12.37 -19.21
N ASP A 36 4.52 -12.65 -19.08
CA ASP A 36 5.46 -11.62 -18.63
C ASP A 36 6.34 -11.06 -19.75
N MET A 37 6.55 -11.83 -20.83
CA MET A 37 7.45 -11.47 -21.93
C MET A 37 6.70 -11.08 -23.20
N MET A 38 5.76 -11.91 -23.65
CA MET A 38 5.01 -11.74 -24.89
C MET A 38 4.33 -10.36 -25.02
N PRO A 39 3.69 -9.78 -23.98
CA PRO A 39 3.05 -8.47 -24.10
C PRO A 39 4.04 -7.31 -24.32
N LYS A 40 5.34 -7.52 -24.06
CA LYS A 40 6.40 -6.51 -24.20
C LYS A 40 7.13 -6.59 -25.53
N LEU A 41 6.86 -7.61 -26.33
CA LEU A 41 7.56 -7.90 -27.59
C LEU A 41 6.77 -7.39 -28.80
N SER A 42 7.48 -7.04 -29.86
CA SER A 42 6.86 -6.83 -31.17
C SER A 42 6.21 -8.13 -31.70
N GLY A 43 5.19 -7.97 -32.54
CA GLY A 43 4.50 -9.13 -33.14
C GLY A 43 5.43 -10.02 -33.97
N ASN A 44 6.45 -9.45 -34.61
CA ASN A 44 7.46 -10.22 -35.35
C ASN A 44 8.42 -10.96 -34.39
N ALA A 45 8.84 -10.34 -33.29
CA ALA A 45 9.65 -11.00 -32.26
C ALA A 45 8.91 -12.18 -31.62
N VAL A 46 7.61 -12.07 -31.35
CA VAL A 46 6.80 -13.20 -30.85
C VAL A 46 6.78 -14.35 -31.87
N LYS A 47 6.57 -14.06 -33.15
CA LYS A 47 6.61 -15.08 -34.22
C LYS A 47 7.98 -15.77 -34.30
N CYS A 48 9.05 -14.98 -34.29
CA CYS A 48 10.43 -15.49 -34.31
C CYS A 48 10.71 -16.37 -33.11
N TYR A 49 10.34 -15.96 -31.89
CA TYR A 49 10.56 -16.76 -30.69
C TYR A 49 9.81 -18.10 -30.74
N LEU A 50 8.52 -18.10 -31.08
CA LEU A 50 7.71 -19.32 -31.17
C LEU A 50 8.26 -20.28 -32.23
N PHE A 51 8.68 -19.75 -33.38
CA PHE A 51 9.30 -20.54 -34.44
C PHE A 51 10.62 -21.14 -33.99
N LEU A 52 11.54 -20.34 -33.44
CA LEU A 52 12.83 -20.82 -32.94
C LEU A 52 12.66 -21.86 -31.83
N ASN A 53 11.71 -21.65 -30.92
CA ASN A 53 11.37 -22.61 -29.85
C ASN A 53 10.86 -23.94 -30.44
N SER A 54 10.04 -23.88 -31.49
CA SER A 54 9.59 -25.09 -32.20
C SER A 54 10.74 -25.83 -32.88
N VAL A 55 11.65 -25.11 -33.53
CA VAL A 55 12.82 -25.71 -34.19
C VAL A 55 13.77 -26.32 -33.16
N SER A 56 14.00 -25.64 -32.05
CA SER A 56 14.85 -26.10 -30.94
C SER A 56 14.32 -27.37 -30.28
N ALA A 57 12.99 -27.52 -30.15
CA ALA A 57 12.37 -28.68 -29.50
C ALA A 57 12.46 -29.97 -30.33
N TYR A 58 12.54 -29.86 -31.67
CA TYR A 58 12.44 -30.99 -32.60
C TYR A 58 13.74 -31.36 -33.32
N GLY A 59 14.85 -30.70 -32.97
CA GLY A 59 16.20 -31.04 -33.42
C GLY A 59 16.59 -30.36 -34.74
N SER A 60 17.80 -29.79 -34.71
CA SER A 60 18.62 -29.23 -35.79
C SER A 60 17.97 -29.24 -37.18
N ARG A 61 17.33 -28.12 -37.51
CA ARG A 61 17.26 -27.65 -38.89
C ARG A 61 18.12 -26.40 -38.96
N ASP A 62 19.05 -26.36 -39.89
CA ASP A 62 19.69 -25.12 -40.29
C ASP A 62 18.56 -24.17 -40.71
N ALA A 63 18.32 -23.13 -39.92
CA ALA A 63 17.36 -22.09 -40.23
C ALA A 63 18.17 -20.84 -40.56
N THR A 64 18.43 -20.63 -41.86
CA THR A 64 19.07 -19.40 -42.31
C THR A 64 18.13 -18.21 -42.06
N ARG A 65 18.69 -16.99 -42.05
CA ARG A 65 17.89 -15.76 -41.85
C ARG A 65 16.80 -15.65 -42.93
N SER A 66 17.15 -16.03 -44.15
CA SER A 66 16.24 -16.14 -45.30
C SER A 66 15.11 -17.16 -45.07
N ASP A 67 15.45 -18.35 -44.56
CA ASP A 67 14.43 -19.37 -44.25
C ASP A 67 13.43 -18.92 -43.18
N ILE A 68 13.90 -18.17 -42.18
CA ILE A 68 13.06 -17.62 -41.12
C ILE A 68 12.13 -16.55 -41.71
N ALA A 69 12.67 -15.65 -42.53
CA ALA A 69 11.92 -14.59 -43.21
C ALA A 69 10.78 -15.17 -44.06
N ASP A 70 11.10 -16.14 -44.91
CA ASP A 70 10.14 -16.80 -45.81
C ASP A 70 9.05 -17.56 -45.04
N ARG A 71 9.43 -18.33 -44.01
CA ARG A 71 8.46 -19.12 -43.22
C ARG A 71 7.52 -18.27 -42.38
N LEU A 72 7.99 -17.10 -41.93
CA LEU A 72 7.20 -16.19 -41.09
C LEU A 72 6.48 -15.09 -41.89
N GLY A 73 6.77 -15.00 -43.20
CA GLY A 73 6.20 -13.98 -44.08
C GLY A 73 6.62 -12.56 -43.69
N ILE A 74 7.89 -12.39 -43.31
CA ILE A 74 8.50 -11.11 -42.92
C ILE A 74 9.81 -10.89 -43.69
N THR A 75 10.37 -9.69 -43.68
CA THR A 75 11.65 -9.41 -44.37
C THR A 75 12.83 -9.86 -43.54
N GLU A 76 14.00 -10.07 -44.16
CA GLU A 76 15.23 -10.44 -43.45
C GLU A 76 15.64 -9.35 -42.44
N GLU A 77 15.45 -8.08 -42.77
CA GLU A 77 15.70 -6.98 -41.82
C GLU A 77 14.79 -7.07 -40.59
N ALA A 78 13.52 -7.43 -40.80
CA ALA A 78 12.58 -7.62 -39.69
C ALA A 78 12.92 -8.85 -38.83
N VAL A 79 13.55 -9.88 -39.42
CA VAL A 79 14.11 -11.01 -38.67
C VAL A 79 15.26 -10.53 -37.80
N ASP A 80 16.20 -9.77 -38.35
CA ASP A 80 17.36 -9.27 -37.59
C ASP A 80 16.95 -8.35 -36.44
N GLU A 81 16.02 -7.42 -36.68
CA GLU A 81 15.43 -6.58 -35.63
C GLU A 81 14.76 -7.42 -34.53
N SER A 82 14.02 -8.45 -34.93
CA SER A 82 13.36 -9.36 -34.00
C SER A 82 14.36 -10.16 -33.16
N LEU A 83 15.45 -10.66 -33.76
CA LEU A 83 16.50 -11.39 -33.05
C LEU A 83 17.23 -10.49 -32.05
N LEU A 84 17.52 -9.25 -32.43
CA LEU A 84 18.10 -8.25 -31.52
C LEU A 84 17.17 -7.94 -30.35
N GLU A 85 15.87 -7.80 -30.59
CA GLU A 85 14.87 -7.58 -29.55
C GLU A 85 14.80 -8.76 -28.56
N LEU A 86 14.74 -9.99 -29.08
CA LEU A 86 14.71 -11.21 -28.27
C LEU A 86 16.01 -11.38 -27.46
N GLN A 87 17.16 -11.05 -28.03
CA GLN A 87 18.45 -11.10 -27.35
C GLN A 87 18.54 -10.05 -26.23
N ARG A 88 18.04 -8.83 -26.47
CA ARG A 88 17.97 -7.77 -25.44
C ARG A 88 17.09 -8.17 -24.26
N MET A 89 16.03 -8.95 -24.51
CA MET A 89 15.15 -9.50 -23.48
C MET A 89 15.68 -10.80 -22.85
N HIS A 90 16.90 -11.23 -23.21
CA HIS A 90 17.56 -12.47 -22.75
C HIS A 90 16.77 -13.75 -23.05
N LEU A 91 15.87 -13.73 -24.03
CA LEU A 91 15.05 -14.89 -24.42
C LEU A 91 15.83 -15.87 -25.31
N ILE A 92 16.82 -15.36 -26.03
CA ILE A 92 17.74 -16.13 -26.87
C ILE A 92 19.17 -15.63 -26.70
N VAL A 93 20.12 -16.46 -27.06
CA VAL A 93 21.53 -16.10 -27.25
C VAL A 93 21.87 -16.36 -28.71
N VAL A 94 22.37 -15.33 -29.40
CA VAL A 94 22.81 -15.41 -30.80
C VAL A 94 24.33 -15.48 -30.78
N GLY A 95 24.88 -16.63 -31.18
CA GLY A 95 26.30 -16.84 -31.44
C GLY A 95 26.66 -16.60 -32.91
N ASP A 96 27.94 -16.79 -33.26
CA ASP A 96 28.43 -16.56 -34.63
C ASP A 96 27.79 -17.54 -35.64
N THR A 97 27.50 -18.75 -35.20
CA THR A 97 27.00 -19.85 -36.05
C THR A 97 25.69 -20.48 -35.57
N ASP A 98 25.24 -20.16 -34.36
CA ASP A 98 24.11 -20.81 -33.70
C ASP A 98 23.22 -19.83 -32.92
N ILE A 99 21.98 -20.23 -32.69
CA ILE A 99 21.03 -19.52 -31.84
C ILE A 99 20.53 -20.52 -30.80
N SER A 100 20.70 -20.20 -29.52
CA SER A 100 20.18 -21.01 -28.41
C SER A 100 19.02 -20.31 -27.73
N ILE A 101 17.93 -21.05 -27.47
CA ILE A 101 16.82 -20.57 -26.64
C ILE A 101 17.23 -20.59 -25.17
N THR A 102 17.01 -19.49 -24.46
CA THR A 102 17.26 -19.43 -23.02
C THR A 102 16.18 -20.20 -22.27
N ASP A 103 16.57 -21.10 -21.36
CA ASP A 103 15.63 -21.70 -20.41
C ASP A 103 15.18 -20.64 -19.41
N LEU A 104 14.00 -20.07 -19.66
CA LEU A 104 13.42 -19.02 -18.82
C LEU A 104 13.17 -19.47 -17.39
N LYS A 105 12.84 -20.75 -17.18
CA LYS A 105 12.60 -21.27 -15.83
C LYS A 105 13.92 -21.36 -15.07
N MET A 106 14.97 -21.90 -15.70
CA MET A 106 16.29 -22.00 -15.09
C MET A 106 16.97 -20.66 -14.88
N LEU A 107 16.85 -19.72 -15.83
CA LEU A 107 17.35 -18.36 -15.68
C LEU A 107 16.76 -17.71 -14.43
N GLU A 108 15.46 -17.90 -14.21
CA GLU A 108 14.77 -17.31 -13.07
C GLU A 108 15.09 -18.01 -11.75
N LEU A 109 15.28 -19.33 -11.75
CA LEU A 109 15.79 -20.08 -10.60
C LEU A 109 17.20 -19.62 -10.20
N GLN A 110 18.09 -19.39 -11.16
CA GLN A 110 19.49 -19.01 -10.91
C GLN A 110 19.63 -17.60 -10.33
N LYS A 111 18.74 -16.66 -10.68
CA LYS A 111 18.71 -15.33 -10.04
C LYS A 111 18.46 -15.43 -8.52
N ARG A 112 17.86 -16.52 -8.06
CA ARG A 112 17.35 -16.67 -6.69
C ARG A 112 18.16 -17.61 -5.80
N TYR A 113 18.85 -18.59 -6.38
CA TYR A 113 19.53 -19.61 -5.58
C TYR A 113 20.87 -19.12 -5.01
N ARG A 114 20.86 -18.65 -3.76
CA ARG A 114 22.04 -18.72 -2.87
C ARG A 114 22.04 -20.09 -2.20
N PRO A 115 23.14 -20.87 -2.27
CA PRO A 115 23.20 -22.17 -1.60
C PRO A 115 23.05 -21.99 -0.08
N ILE A 116 21.99 -22.58 0.48
CA ILE A 116 21.73 -22.56 1.93
C ILE A 116 22.52 -23.71 2.58
N ALA A 117 23.30 -23.36 3.60
CA ALA A 117 24.12 -24.29 4.38
C ALA A 117 23.26 -25.31 5.16
N SER A 118 23.79 -26.53 5.29
CA SER A 118 23.17 -27.68 5.96
C SER A 118 22.69 -27.35 7.38
N SER A 119 21.44 -27.66 7.70
CA SER A 119 20.80 -27.46 9.01
C SER A 119 20.48 -28.80 9.69
N LEU A 120 20.09 -28.77 10.98
CA LEU A 120 19.87 -29.97 11.81
C LEU A 120 18.54 -30.69 11.48
N PRO A 121 18.40 -32.01 11.72
CA PRO A 121 17.19 -32.79 11.38
C PRO A 121 15.84 -32.25 11.90
N SER A 122 15.79 -31.72 13.13
CA SER A 122 14.56 -31.13 13.69
C SER A 122 14.18 -29.80 13.02
N GLU A 123 15.19 -29.03 12.60
CA GLU A 123 15.00 -27.80 11.83
C GLU A 123 14.58 -28.10 10.40
N ILE A 124 15.04 -29.24 9.83
CA ILE A 124 14.62 -29.72 8.52
C ILE A 124 13.12 -30.03 8.54
N THR A 125 12.62 -30.85 9.47
CA THR A 125 11.20 -31.21 9.53
C THR A 125 10.29 -29.99 9.77
N GLN A 126 10.69 -29.05 10.64
CA GLN A 126 9.92 -27.82 10.83
C GLN A 126 9.89 -26.95 9.58
N ARG A 127 11.02 -26.83 8.87
CA ARG A 127 11.06 -26.09 7.60
C ARG A 127 10.27 -26.78 6.50
N GLU A 128 10.29 -28.11 6.44
CA GLU A 128 9.47 -28.89 5.50
C GLU A 128 7.98 -28.62 5.72
N ASN A 129 7.50 -28.73 6.97
CA ASN A 129 6.09 -28.44 7.29
C ASN A 129 5.70 -26.99 6.97
N LEU A 130 6.57 -26.03 7.31
CA LEU A 130 6.36 -24.62 6.98
C LEU A 130 6.32 -24.39 5.46
N ASN A 131 7.18 -25.08 4.70
CA ASN A 131 7.17 -24.99 3.24
C ASN A 131 5.89 -25.60 2.65
N GLU A 132 5.41 -26.73 3.17
CA GLU A 132 4.14 -27.34 2.73
C GLU A 132 2.94 -26.41 2.98
N GLU A 133 2.89 -25.72 4.12
CA GLU A 133 1.86 -24.72 4.40
C GLU A 133 1.95 -23.51 3.45
N ARG A 134 3.15 -23.00 3.21
CA ARG A 134 3.39 -21.90 2.25
C ARG A 134 2.96 -22.29 0.84
N GLU A 135 3.34 -23.48 0.36
CA GLU A 135 2.98 -23.98 -0.96
C GLU A 135 1.46 -24.17 -1.10
N ARG A 136 0.80 -24.71 -0.08
CA ARG A 136 -0.68 -24.81 -0.06
C ARG A 136 -1.33 -23.44 -0.16
N MET A 137 -0.83 -22.46 0.59
CA MET A 137 -1.38 -21.11 0.57
C MET A 137 -1.14 -20.40 -0.77
N VAL A 138 0.06 -20.50 -1.33
CA VAL A 138 0.39 -19.95 -2.66
C VAL A 138 -0.53 -20.55 -3.72
N ASN A 139 -0.77 -21.86 -3.68
CA ASN A 139 -1.70 -22.52 -4.60
C ASN A 139 -3.15 -22.05 -4.39
N LEU A 140 -3.59 -21.85 -3.14
CA LEU A 140 -4.91 -21.29 -2.85
C LEU A 140 -5.06 -19.88 -3.44
N ILE A 141 -4.08 -18.99 -3.21
CA ILE A 141 -4.05 -17.63 -3.75
C ILE A 141 -4.13 -17.66 -5.29
N LYS A 142 -3.28 -18.49 -5.91
CA LYS A 142 -3.24 -18.67 -7.36
C LYS A 142 -4.60 -19.07 -7.93
N MET A 143 -5.30 -20.00 -7.29
CA MET A 143 -6.61 -20.48 -7.76
C MET A 143 -7.73 -19.46 -7.49
N THR A 144 -7.72 -18.84 -6.31
CA THR A 144 -8.79 -17.92 -5.87
C THR A 144 -8.74 -16.56 -6.60
N PHE A 145 -7.56 -15.96 -6.72
CA PHE A 145 -7.43 -14.59 -7.21
C PHE A 145 -6.98 -14.49 -8.67
N PHE A 146 -6.34 -15.53 -9.20
CA PHE A 146 -5.72 -15.53 -10.52
C PHE A 146 -6.26 -16.60 -11.47
N GLN A 147 -7.32 -17.32 -11.08
CA GLN A 147 -7.93 -18.38 -11.91
C GLN A 147 -6.93 -19.46 -12.35
N GLY A 148 -5.90 -19.72 -11.54
CA GLY A 148 -4.84 -20.66 -11.88
C GLY A 148 -3.66 -20.07 -12.66
N ILE A 149 -3.71 -18.80 -13.07
CA ILE A 149 -2.69 -18.15 -13.90
C ILE A 149 -2.14 -16.91 -13.18
N MET A 150 -1.13 -17.13 -12.34
CA MET A 150 -0.45 -16.07 -11.60
C MET A 150 0.92 -15.79 -12.22
N THR A 151 1.24 -14.52 -12.47
CA THR A 151 2.55 -14.12 -13.02
C THR A 151 3.67 -14.38 -12.03
N PHE A 152 4.88 -14.58 -12.55
CA PHE A 152 6.02 -14.93 -11.69
C PHE A 152 6.40 -13.82 -10.70
N MET A 153 6.15 -12.57 -11.10
CA MET A 153 6.29 -11.38 -10.24
C MET A 153 5.54 -11.51 -8.91
N TRP A 154 4.37 -12.15 -8.87
CA TRP A 154 3.63 -12.33 -7.63
C TRP A 154 4.26 -13.36 -6.69
N TYR A 155 4.85 -14.43 -7.24
CA TYR A 155 5.59 -15.40 -6.43
C TYR A 155 6.81 -14.73 -5.77
N ASP A 156 7.52 -13.84 -6.49
CA ASP A 156 8.60 -13.02 -5.90
C ASP A 156 8.15 -12.24 -4.66
N GLN A 157 6.99 -11.61 -4.75
CA GLN A 157 6.48 -10.79 -3.66
C GLN A 157 6.05 -11.65 -2.49
N ILE A 158 5.38 -12.78 -2.76
CA ILE A 158 4.97 -13.72 -1.72
C ILE A 158 6.19 -14.25 -0.98
N ASP A 159 7.24 -14.66 -1.69
CA ASP A 159 8.50 -15.10 -1.09
C ASP A 159 9.10 -13.99 -0.21
N ARG A 160 9.16 -12.75 -0.72
CA ARG A 160 9.63 -11.58 0.04
C ARG A 160 8.80 -11.33 1.31
N TRP A 161 7.48 -11.46 1.25
CA TRP A 161 6.62 -11.25 2.43
C TRP A 161 6.81 -12.35 3.47
N PHE A 162 7.02 -13.60 3.05
CA PHE A 162 7.38 -14.69 3.95
C PHE A 162 8.75 -14.52 4.60
N GLU A 163 9.76 -14.06 3.85
CA GLU A 163 11.15 -14.00 4.32
C GLU A 163 11.48 -12.68 5.03
N ALA A 164 11.17 -11.55 4.39
CA ALA A 164 11.56 -10.23 4.89
C ALA A 164 10.61 -9.71 5.98
N TYR A 165 9.30 -9.93 5.82
CA TYR A 165 8.31 -9.44 6.79
C TYR A 165 7.91 -10.52 7.80
N GLY A 166 8.12 -11.79 7.47
CA GLY A 166 7.78 -12.91 8.34
C GLY A 166 6.27 -13.07 8.50
N PHE A 167 5.51 -12.76 7.45
CA PHE A 167 4.05 -12.94 7.45
C PHE A 167 3.68 -14.43 7.46
N GLU A 168 2.67 -14.77 8.24
CA GLU A 168 2.01 -16.07 8.19
C GLU A 168 1.18 -16.21 6.91
N PRO A 169 0.93 -17.46 6.46
CA PRO A 169 0.14 -17.72 5.27
C PRO A 169 -1.19 -16.96 5.21
N GLU A 170 -1.90 -16.88 6.35
CA GLU A 170 -3.20 -16.22 6.49
C GLU A 170 -3.12 -14.71 6.29
N VAL A 171 -2.02 -14.08 6.71
CA VAL A 171 -1.78 -12.63 6.51
C VAL A 171 -1.55 -12.35 5.03
N ILE A 172 -0.78 -13.20 4.35
CA ILE A 172 -0.58 -13.06 2.90
C ILE A 172 -1.89 -13.26 2.14
N TYR A 173 -2.72 -14.23 2.53
CA TYR A 173 -4.05 -14.39 1.95
C TYR A 173 -4.90 -13.12 2.13
N ALA A 174 -4.87 -12.51 3.32
CA ALA A 174 -5.58 -11.27 3.60
C ALA A 174 -5.08 -10.10 2.75
N LEU A 175 -3.78 -10.01 2.43
CA LEU A 175 -3.26 -9.00 1.49
C LEU A 175 -3.92 -9.11 0.12
N PHE A 176 -4.01 -10.33 -0.42
CA PHE A 176 -4.66 -10.55 -1.71
C PHE A 176 -6.15 -10.28 -1.66
N GLN A 177 -6.82 -10.62 -0.54
CA GLN A 177 -8.22 -10.30 -0.34
C GLN A 177 -8.46 -8.79 -0.33
N GLU A 178 -7.62 -8.02 0.37
CA GLU A 178 -7.69 -6.55 0.42
C GLU A 178 -7.43 -5.94 -0.97
N ALA A 179 -6.41 -6.41 -1.69
CA ALA A 179 -6.11 -5.95 -3.04
C ALA A 179 -7.25 -6.29 -4.04
N ALA A 180 -7.84 -7.48 -3.93
CA ALA A 180 -8.98 -7.91 -4.75
C ALA A 180 -10.22 -7.07 -4.49
N ASN A 181 -10.57 -6.82 -3.22
CA ASN A 181 -11.73 -6.00 -2.84
C ASN A 181 -11.63 -4.58 -3.39
N ASN A 182 -10.41 -4.06 -3.56
CA ASN A 182 -10.14 -2.75 -4.13
C ASN A 182 -9.93 -2.76 -5.66
N ASN A 183 -10.06 -3.91 -6.33
CA ASN A 183 -9.77 -4.11 -7.76
C ASN A 183 -8.34 -3.66 -8.16
N ARG A 184 -7.35 -3.96 -7.31
CA ARG A 184 -5.93 -3.57 -7.47
C ARG A 184 -4.98 -4.77 -7.55
N LEU A 185 -5.39 -5.79 -8.30
CA LEU A 185 -4.56 -6.95 -8.64
C LEU A 185 -3.91 -6.84 -10.03
N ASP A 186 -3.93 -5.65 -10.62
CA ASP A 186 -3.26 -5.31 -11.90
C ASP A 186 -1.72 -5.38 -11.80
N GLY A 187 -1.18 -5.36 -10.58
CA GLY A 187 0.21 -5.61 -10.28
C GLY A 187 0.49 -5.58 -8.78
N PRO A 188 1.72 -5.87 -8.35
CA PRO A 188 2.05 -6.00 -6.93
C PRO A 188 2.12 -4.68 -6.17
N GLY A 189 2.16 -3.53 -6.85
CA GLY A 189 2.45 -2.24 -6.22
C GLY A 189 1.47 -1.84 -5.10
N TYR A 190 0.18 -2.12 -5.28
CA TYR A 190 -0.83 -1.81 -4.25
C TYR A 190 -0.71 -2.76 -3.05
N ALA A 191 -0.61 -4.07 -3.30
CA ALA A 191 -0.42 -5.07 -2.24
C ALA A 191 0.89 -4.85 -1.47
N ASN A 192 1.97 -4.44 -2.15
CA ASN A 192 3.25 -4.11 -1.53
C ASN A 192 3.13 -2.99 -0.52
N ARG A 193 2.37 -1.93 -0.83
CA ARG A 193 2.15 -0.83 0.12
C ARG A 193 1.41 -1.29 1.37
N ILE A 194 0.37 -2.11 1.19
CA ILE A 194 -0.36 -2.68 2.33
C ILE A 194 0.57 -3.57 3.17
N ALA A 195 1.40 -4.39 2.52
CA ALA A 195 2.38 -5.22 3.19
C ALA A 195 3.41 -4.39 3.97
N GLU A 196 3.91 -3.29 3.39
CA GLU A 196 4.81 -2.35 4.07
C GLU A 196 4.15 -1.73 5.30
N ASP A 197 2.90 -1.28 5.19
CA ASP A 197 2.14 -0.69 6.31
C ASP A 197 1.93 -1.71 7.44
N TRP A 198 1.55 -2.95 7.10
CA TRP A 198 1.33 -4.03 8.07
C TRP A 198 2.63 -4.47 8.74
N ALA A 199 3.72 -4.59 7.97
CA ALA A 199 5.04 -4.90 8.51
C ALA A 199 5.55 -3.79 9.44
N ALA A 200 5.35 -2.51 9.07
CA ALA A 200 5.69 -1.37 9.91
C ALA A 200 4.87 -1.34 11.21
N ALA A 201 3.62 -1.82 11.17
CA ALA A 201 2.77 -2.01 12.35
C ALA A 201 3.12 -3.26 13.17
N GLY A 202 4.10 -4.06 12.74
CA GLY A 202 4.56 -5.27 13.43
C GLY A 202 3.64 -6.48 13.27
N VAL A 203 2.74 -6.46 12.27
CA VAL A 203 1.84 -7.58 11.98
C VAL A 203 2.62 -8.72 11.34
N LYS A 204 2.42 -9.94 11.84
CA LYS A 204 2.94 -11.19 11.28
C LYS A 204 1.88 -12.28 11.27
N THR A 205 0.99 -12.28 12.25
CA THR A 205 -0.05 -13.29 12.40
C THR A 205 -1.44 -12.73 12.11
N TYR A 206 -2.41 -13.60 11.85
CA TYR A 206 -3.80 -13.18 11.64
C TYR A 206 -4.38 -12.48 12.88
N ASP A 207 -4.04 -12.94 14.07
CA ASP A 207 -4.48 -12.30 15.32
C ASP A 207 -3.97 -10.86 15.43
N GLN A 208 -2.70 -10.62 15.10
CA GLN A 208 -2.13 -9.28 15.07
C GLN A 208 -2.78 -8.40 14.00
N LEU A 209 -3.09 -8.98 12.84
CA LEU A 209 -3.81 -8.29 11.78
C LEU A 209 -5.22 -7.88 12.23
N SER A 210 -5.93 -8.74 12.96
CA SER A 210 -7.26 -8.42 13.49
C SER A 210 -7.24 -7.24 14.47
N VAL A 211 -6.22 -7.17 15.33
CA VAL A 211 -6.01 -6.06 16.27
C VAL A 211 -5.67 -4.77 15.51
N TYR A 212 -4.83 -4.87 14.48
CA TYR A 212 -4.51 -3.75 13.60
C TYR A 212 -5.78 -3.17 12.94
N TYR A 213 -6.62 -4.03 12.36
CA TYR A 213 -7.88 -3.59 11.74
C TYR A 213 -8.85 -3.00 12.75
N ALA A 214 -8.96 -3.56 13.96
CA ALA A 214 -9.81 -2.99 15.00
C ALA A 214 -9.40 -1.55 15.34
N ARG A 215 -8.10 -1.30 15.54
CA ARG A 215 -7.55 0.04 15.78
C ARG A 215 -7.76 0.97 14.58
N PHE A 216 -7.58 0.48 13.35
CA PHE A 216 -7.82 1.25 12.13
C PHE A 216 -9.28 1.70 11.99
N LEU A 217 -10.23 0.80 12.24
CA LEU A 217 -11.67 1.09 12.21
C LEU A 217 -12.06 2.10 13.29
N GLU A 218 -11.51 1.98 14.50
CA GLU A 218 -11.72 2.94 15.57
C GLU A 218 -11.22 4.35 15.20
N LYS A 219 -10.00 4.45 14.67
CA LYS A 219 -9.46 5.73 14.16
C LYS A 219 -10.36 6.34 13.09
N ASN A 220 -10.82 5.55 12.14
CA ASN A 220 -11.70 6.03 11.06
C ASN A 220 -13.06 6.48 11.59
N LYS A 221 -13.60 5.80 12.60
CA LYS A 221 -14.82 6.23 13.30
C LYS A 221 -14.62 7.61 13.94
N ILE A 222 -13.49 7.84 14.61
CA ILE A 222 -13.16 9.14 15.22
C ILE A 222 -12.98 10.22 14.15
N LYS A 223 -12.23 9.94 13.07
CA LYS A 223 -12.07 10.87 11.93
C LYS A 223 -13.42 11.28 11.33
N ALA A 224 -14.30 10.32 11.06
CA ALA A 224 -15.65 10.58 10.56
C ALA A 224 -16.49 11.39 11.56
N TYR A 225 -16.37 11.09 12.86
CA TYR A 225 -17.05 11.81 13.93
C TYR A 225 -16.63 13.28 14.00
N VAL A 226 -15.32 13.56 13.95
CA VAL A 226 -14.75 14.92 13.94
C VAL A 226 -15.24 15.69 12.72
N GLY A 227 -15.14 15.11 11.52
CA GLY A 227 -15.62 15.74 10.28
C GLY A 227 -17.12 16.09 10.33
N LYS A 228 -17.94 15.19 10.88
CA LYS A 228 -19.38 15.40 11.09
C LYS A 228 -19.65 16.54 12.08
N LYS A 229 -18.94 16.59 13.21
CA LYS A 229 -19.11 17.64 14.25
C LYS A 229 -18.70 19.02 13.75
N LEU A 230 -17.63 19.09 12.95
CA LEU A 230 -17.15 20.34 12.36
C LEU A 230 -17.90 20.72 11.06
N ARG A 231 -18.77 19.84 10.55
CA ARG A 231 -19.53 20.01 9.30
C ARG A 231 -18.65 20.37 8.10
N ARG A 232 -17.50 19.72 7.97
CA ARG A 232 -16.55 19.96 6.88
C ARG A 232 -15.89 18.67 6.41
N VAL A 233 -15.38 18.71 5.19
CA VAL A 233 -14.44 17.71 4.68
C VAL A 233 -13.08 17.96 5.32
N LEU A 234 -12.44 16.88 5.75
CA LEU A 234 -11.12 16.88 6.37
C LEU A 234 -10.06 16.77 5.28
N THR A 235 -9.05 17.63 5.36
CA THR A 235 -7.84 17.55 4.53
C THR A 235 -6.89 16.49 5.06
N GLU A 236 -5.86 16.10 4.30
CA GLU A 236 -4.83 15.17 4.80
C GLU A 236 -4.13 15.70 6.05
N TYR A 237 -3.85 17.01 6.12
CA TYR A 237 -3.30 17.65 7.32
C TYR A 237 -4.26 17.55 8.52
N ASP A 238 -5.56 17.73 8.28
CA ASP A 238 -6.57 17.56 9.32
C ASP A 238 -6.62 16.11 9.84
N LEU A 239 -6.49 15.12 8.95
CA LEU A 239 -6.47 13.70 9.33
C LEU A 239 -5.22 13.35 10.13
N LYS A 240 -4.06 13.92 9.78
CA LYS A 240 -2.80 13.73 10.51
C LYS A 240 -2.86 14.33 11.92
N ASP A 241 -3.48 15.49 12.08
CA ASP A 241 -3.73 16.08 13.41
C ASP A 241 -4.60 15.13 14.26
N ILE A 242 -5.67 14.57 13.67
CA ILE A 242 -6.55 13.62 14.37
C ILE A 242 -5.80 12.33 14.73
N GLU A 243 -4.94 11.82 13.86
CA GLU A 243 -4.08 10.66 14.16
C GLU A 243 -3.15 10.93 15.33
N MET A 244 -2.51 12.11 15.37
CA MET A 244 -1.69 12.54 16.51
C MET A 244 -2.50 12.58 17.81
N TRP A 245 -3.77 13.04 17.79
CA TRP A 245 -4.62 13.04 18.99
C TRP A 245 -4.85 11.63 19.55
N ILE A 246 -4.99 10.65 18.67
CA ILE A 246 -5.29 9.27 19.06
C ILE A 246 -4.01 8.51 19.43
N ASP A 247 -2.97 8.63 18.60
CA ASP A 247 -1.75 7.83 18.71
C ASP A 247 -0.71 8.41 19.66
N GLU A 248 -0.51 9.74 19.61
CA GLU A 248 0.49 10.40 20.46
C GLU A 248 -0.12 10.84 21.79
N PHE A 249 -1.32 11.45 21.78
CA PHE A 249 -1.95 11.92 23.02
C PHE A 249 -2.76 10.83 23.74
N GLY A 250 -3.07 9.72 23.06
CA GLY A 250 -3.84 8.62 23.63
C GLY A 250 -5.31 8.96 23.94
N TYR A 251 -5.88 9.95 23.23
CA TYR A 251 -7.24 10.41 23.50
C TYR A 251 -8.30 9.61 22.76
N ASP A 252 -9.33 9.22 23.50
CA ASP A 252 -10.51 8.56 22.99
C ASP A 252 -11.54 9.56 22.42
N GLN A 253 -12.63 9.02 21.90
CA GLN A 253 -13.71 9.83 21.32
C GLN A 253 -14.35 10.78 22.36
N GLU A 254 -14.35 10.46 23.65
CA GLU A 254 -15.00 11.25 24.69
C GLU A 254 -14.21 12.53 24.97
N ILE A 255 -12.90 12.41 25.16
CA ILE A 255 -12.01 13.57 25.37
C ILE A 255 -12.02 14.47 24.12
N ILE A 256 -11.98 13.87 22.93
CA ILE A 256 -12.05 14.63 21.67
C ILE A 256 -13.39 15.37 21.55
N ASP A 257 -14.52 14.77 21.98
CA ASP A 257 -15.83 15.46 21.94
C ASP A 257 -15.89 16.67 22.89
N GLU A 258 -15.25 16.60 24.06
CA GLU A 258 -15.15 17.75 24.97
C GLU A 258 -14.34 18.90 24.35
N ALA A 259 -13.23 18.59 23.67
CA ALA A 259 -12.46 19.61 22.95
C ALA A 259 -13.26 20.22 21.79
N LEU A 260 -14.00 19.39 21.05
CA LEU A 260 -14.92 19.85 20.01
C LEU A 260 -16.04 20.72 20.58
N ALA A 261 -16.56 20.41 21.78
CA ALA A 261 -17.61 21.20 22.43
C ALA A 261 -17.17 22.63 22.71
N LYS A 262 -15.88 22.90 22.90
CA LYS A 262 -15.34 24.27 23.05
C LYS A 262 -15.40 25.11 21.78
N THR A 263 -15.61 24.49 20.63
CA THR A 263 -15.85 25.22 19.38
C THR A 263 -17.31 25.67 19.21
N ARG A 264 -18.20 25.29 20.13
CA ARG A 264 -19.62 25.70 20.09
C ARG A 264 -19.73 27.23 20.16
N GLY A 265 -20.42 27.81 19.18
CA GLY A 265 -20.59 29.26 19.06
C GLY A 265 -19.49 29.98 18.29
N ALA A 266 -18.40 29.31 17.91
CA ALA A 266 -17.42 29.87 16.98
C ALA A 266 -18.01 29.95 15.58
N SER A 267 -17.87 31.10 14.91
CA SER A 267 -18.33 31.28 13.52
C SER A 267 -17.59 30.34 12.54
N LYS A 268 -16.32 30.01 12.82
CA LYS A 268 -15.50 29.09 12.03
C LYS A 268 -14.74 28.12 12.95
N PRO A 269 -15.36 26.99 13.33
CA PRO A 269 -14.67 25.92 14.04
C PRO A 269 -13.45 25.43 13.24
N SER A 270 -12.28 25.32 13.89
CA SER A 270 -11.05 24.92 13.22
C SER A 270 -10.38 23.76 13.94
N ILE A 271 -9.81 22.83 13.17
CA ILE A 271 -9.05 21.70 13.72
C ILE A 271 -7.84 22.20 14.48
N ARG A 272 -7.15 23.23 13.99
CA ARG A 272 -6.04 23.86 14.71
C ARG A 272 -6.41 24.32 16.12
N PHE A 273 -7.61 24.87 16.31
CA PHE A 273 -8.08 25.26 17.65
C PHE A 273 -8.29 24.02 18.54
N VAL A 274 -8.91 22.97 18.00
CA VAL A 274 -9.12 21.71 18.73
C VAL A 274 -7.77 21.08 19.10
N THR A 275 -6.83 21.02 18.16
CA THR A 275 -5.45 20.57 18.39
C THR A 275 -4.78 21.37 19.50
N ALA A 276 -4.93 22.69 19.52
CA ALA A 276 -4.35 23.53 20.57
C ALA A 276 -4.93 23.24 21.97
N VAL A 277 -6.24 23.01 22.06
CA VAL A 277 -6.90 22.61 23.31
C VAL A 277 -6.41 21.23 23.77
N LEU A 278 -6.40 20.25 22.88
CA LEU A 278 -5.95 18.89 23.21
C LEU A 278 -4.47 18.86 23.60
N LYS A 279 -3.65 19.69 22.97
CA LYS A 279 -2.23 19.85 23.32
C LYS A 279 -2.03 20.43 24.72
N ASP A 280 -2.79 21.47 25.09
CA ASP A 280 -2.80 22.04 26.45
C ASP A 280 -3.15 20.97 27.50
N TRP A 281 -4.15 20.14 27.21
CA TRP A 281 -4.54 19.04 28.09
C TRP A 281 -3.47 17.95 28.18
N HIS A 282 -2.80 17.65 27.07
CA HIS A 282 -1.77 16.61 27.02
C HIS A 282 -0.51 17.04 27.77
N GLU A 283 -0.09 18.30 27.60
CA GLU A 283 0.99 18.91 28.37
C GLU A 283 0.67 19.00 29.87
N GLY A 284 -0.62 19.13 30.22
CA GLY A 284 -1.13 19.04 31.58
C GLY A 284 -1.26 17.62 32.14
N GLY A 285 -0.96 16.57 31.36
CA GLY A 285 -1.06 15.17 31.76
C GLY A 285 -2.49 14.66 31.98
N LEU A 286 -3.49 15.28 31.33
CA LEU A 286 -4.90 14.96 31.51
C LEU A 286 -5.33 13.79 30.62
N THR A 287 -5.19 12.56 31.10
CA THR A 287 -5.45 11.35 30.29
C THR A 287 -6.84 10.77 30.45
N THR A 288 -7.68 11.31 31.33
CA THR A 288 -9.06 10.82 31.55
C THR A 288 -10.07 11.95 31.43
N ILE A 289 -11.30 11.59 31.03
CA ILE A 289 -12.41 12.54 30.90
C ILE A 289 -12.71 13.30 32.20
N GLU A 290 -12.53 12.65 33.34
CA GLU A 290 -12.74 13.22 34.67
C GLU A 290 -11.69 14.31 34.98
N LEU A 291 -10.41 14.02 34.71
CA LEU A 291 -9.33 14.98 34.88
C LEU A 291 -9.50 16.20 33.98
N VAL A 292 -9.93 15.99 32.73
CA VAL A 292 -10.23 17.08 31.80
C VAL A 292 -11.35 17.97 32.33
N ARG A 293 -12.46 17.38 32.81
CA ARG A 293 -13.60 18.15 33.36
C ARG A 293 -13.23 18.93 34.62
N ASP A 294 -12.45 18.33 35.51
CA ASP A 294 -12.00 18.99 36.74
C ASP A 294 -11.02 20.13 36.45
N TYR A 295 -10.07 19.92 35.53
CA TYR A 295 -9.16 20.96 35.07
C TYR A 295 -9.92 22.15 34.48
N GLU A 296 -10.91 21.89 33.62
CA GLU A 296 -11.72 22.94 33.01
C GLU A 296 -12.59 23.70 34.02
N LYS A 297 -13.21 22.99 34.95
CA LYS A 297 -13.99 23.61 36.02
C LYS A 297 -13.12 24.54 36.89
N ASN A 298 -11.89 24.12 37.20
CA ASN A 298 -10.94 24.96 37.95
C ASN A 298 -10.53 26.18 37.13
N ARG A 299 -10.22 26.01 35.84
CA ARG A 299 -9.84 27.09 34.93
C ARG A 299 -10.95 28.12 34.74
N GLU A 300 -12.21 27.69 34.63
CA GLU A 300 -13.37 28.58 34.59
C GLU A 300 -13.56 29.34 35.90
N ALA A 301 -13.39 28.67 37.04
CA ALA A 301 -13.46 29.31 38.35
C ALA A 301 -12.37 30.37 38.53
N GLU A 302 -11.14 30.10 38.07
CA GLU A 302 -10.03 31.06 38.09
C GLU A 302 -10.26 32.24 37.14
N ALA A 303 -10.72 32.00 35.92
CA ALA A 303 -11.10 33.07 34.99
C ALA A 303 -12.23 33.94 35.54
N GLY A 304 -13.22 33.34 36.22
CA GLY A 304 -14.28 34.05 36.93
C GLY A 304 -13.76 34.91 38.08
N ARG A 305 -12.83 34.39 38.88
CA ARG A 305 -12.15 35.14 39.96
C ARG A 305 -11.34 36.31 39.40
N ALA A 306 -10.61 36.10 38.30
CA ALA A 306 -9.82 37.15 37.65
C ALA A 306 -10.70 38.26 37.06
N ARG A 307 -11.81 37.91 36.39
CA ARG A 307 -12.81 38.88 35.89
C ARG A 307 -13.43 39.70 37.02
N ARG A 308 -13.81 39.06 38.13
CA ARG A 308 -14.33 39.78 39.32
C ARG A 308 -13.31 40.75 39.91
N LYS A 309 -12.04 40.35 40.01
CA LYS A 309 -10.96 41.25 40.46
C LYS A 309 -10.75 42.44 39.51
N GLN A 310 -10.85 42.23 38.19
CA GLN A 310 -10.75 43.32 37.22
C GLN A 310 -11.92 44.31 37.30
N VAL A 311 -13.15 43.83 37.49
CA VAL A 311 -14.33 44.70 37.65
C VAL A 311 -14.22 45.53 38.94
N LEU A 312 -13.88 44.89 40.07
CA LEU A 312 -13.66 45.58 41.35
C LEU A 312 -12.52 46.61 41.29
N ALA A 313 -11.44 46.32 40.55
CA ALA A 313 -10.33 47.26 40.35
C ALA A 313 -10.66 48.43 39.39
N ARG A 314 -11.72 48.30 38.59
CA ARG A 314 -12.22 49.36 37.70
C ARG A 314 -13.18 50.29 38.46
N ASP A 315 -14.06 49.74 39.29
CA ASP A 315 -14.97 50.52 40.15
C ASP A 315 -14.21 51.38 41.18
N ASN A 316 -13.11 50.87 41.76
CA ASN A 316 -12.32 51.64 42.74
C ASN A 316 -11.51 52.80 42.14
N ARG A 317 -11.39 52.94 40.81
CA ARG A 317 -10.73 54.12 40.19
C ARG A 317 -11.66 55.32 40.05
N GLY A 318 -12.97 55.16 40.26
CA GLY A 318 -13.94 56.25 40.20
C GLY A 318 -14.07 57.06 41.49
N ASN A 319 -13.51 56.59 42.61
CA ASN A 319 -13.80 57.12 43.94
C ASN A 319 -12.66 57.95 44.57
N PHE A 320 -11.71 58.44 43.76
CA PHE A 320 -10.58 59.23 44.25
C PHE A 320 -10.40 60.52 43.44
N ARG A 321 -11.35 61.45 43.59
CA ARG A 321 -11.14 62.88 43.28
C ARG A 321 -12.08 63.73 44.11
N GLU A 322 -11.63 64.11 45.30
CA GLU A 322 -12.10 65.32 45.97
C GLU A 322 -10.99 65.86 46.87
N GLY A 323 -10.69 67.16 46.70
CA GLY A 323 -9.89 67.96 47.63
C GLY A 323 -8.47 68.30 47.19
N GLU A 324 -8.32 69.30 46.32
CA GLU A 324 -7.48 70.48 46.61
C GLU A 324 -7.57 71.51 45.46
N GLU A 325 -8.29 72.61 45.73
CA GLU A 325 -8.18 73.87 44.99
C GLU A 325 -6.80 74.48 45.19
N ARG A 326 -6.19 74.98 44.11
CA ARG A 326 -5.35 76.19 44.10
C ARG A 326 -5.21 76.73 42.67
N ASP A 327 -5.42 78.04 42.57
CA ASP A 327 -5.52 78.88 41.37
C ASP A 327 -4.24 79.06 40.53
N ALA A 328 -4.50 79.42 39.25
CA ALA A 328 -3.68 80.13 38.25
C ALA A 328 -2.43 79.39 37.71
N ASP A 329 -2.07 79.40 36.42
CA ASP A 329 -2.16 80.46 35.40
C ASP A 329 -2.03 79.83 33.98
N SER A 330 -2.51 80.61 33.02
CA SER A 330 -2.53 80.56 31.55
C SER A 330 -1.63 79.63 30.71
N GLY A 331 -2.17 79.24 29.54
CA GLY A 331 -1.42 79.22 28.28
C GLY A 331 -1.48 77.95 27.43
N THR A 332 -2.17 78.05 26.27
CA THR A 332 -1.94 77.32 24.99
C THR A 332 -2.02 75.78 25.05
N GLY A 333 -3.04 75.07 24.57
CA GLY A 333 -3.65 75.16 23.24
C GLY A 333 -2.82 74.38 22.22
N TYR A 334 -3.11 73.08 22.01
CA TYR A 334 -3.05 72.39 20.72
C TYR A 334 -3.91 71.11 20.77
N ASP A 335 -4.95 71.12 19.96
CA ASP A 335 -5.76 69.98 19.54
C ASP A 335 -4.90 69.03 18.72
N THR A 336 -4.94 67.73 19.02
CA THR A 336 -4.39 66.71 18.11
C THR A 336 -5.24 65.45 18.19
N ARG A 337 -6.51 65.56 17.80
CA ARG A 337 -7.16 64.44 17.14
C ARG A 337 -6.55 64.26 15.74
N MET A 338 -6.11 63.05 15.44
CA MET A 338 -5.98 62.57 14.06
C MET A 338 -6.71 61.24 13.87
N PRO A 339 -7.17 60.96 12.63
CA PRO A 339 -8.49 60.41 12.36
C PRO A 339 -8.46 58.95 11.90
N ARG A 340 -9.65 58.35 11.83
CA ARG A 340 -9.89 57.05 11.18
C ARG A 340 -9.56 57.11 9.70
N ILE A 341 -9.00 56.03 9.17
CA ILE A 341 -8.88 55.76 7.74
C ILE A 341 -9.79 54.58 7.44
N ASP A 342 -10.83 54.82 6.64
CA ASP A 342 -11.48 53.77 5.84
C ASP A 342 -11.41 54.18 4.36
N SER A 343 -11.25 53.15 3.55
CA SER A 343 -11.26 53.01 2.09
C SER A 343 -12.08 54.04 1.29
N ASP A 344 -11.50 54.62 0.23
CA ASP A 344 -11.67 54.16 -1.15
C ASP A 344 -10.98 55.12 -2.16
N GLU A 345 -10.87 54.65 -3.40
CA GLU A 345 -10.52 55.35 -4.65
C GLU A 345 -9.01 55.53 -4.96
N LEU A 346 -8.52 54.78 -5.95
CA LEU A 346 -8.57 55.28 -7.32
C LEU A 346 -8.19 54.17 -8.33
N GLU A 347 -9.10 54.02 -9.28
CA GLU A 347 -8.99 53.32 -10.54
C GLU A 347 -7.76 53.74 -11.36
N GLY A 348 -7.34 52.86 -12.27
CA GLY A 348 -6.68 53.28 -13.51
C GLY A 348 -5.55 52.34 -13.95
N GLY A 349 -5.88 51.39 -14.83
CA GLY A 349 -4.90 50.82 -15.78
C GLY A 349 -4.41 51.89 -16.79
N PRO A 350 -3.74 51.53 -17.92
CA PRO A 350 -3.66 50.21 -18.53
C PRO A 350 -2.25 49.82 -19.05
N ASP A 351 -2.23 48.64 -19.70
CA ASP A 351 -1.38 48.19 -20.80
C ASP A 351 0.15 48.08 -20.62
N SER A 352 0.62 46.83 -20.56
CA SER A 352 1.45 46.18 -21.61
C SER A 352 1.51 44.67 -21.39
#